data_AF-A0A317M2I3-F1
#
_entry.id   AF-A0A317M2I3-F1
#
_cell.length_a   1.000
_cell.length_b   1.000
_cell.length_c   1.000
_cell.angle_alpha   90.00
_cell.angle_beta   90.00
_cell.angle_gamma   90.00
#
_symmetry.space_group_name_H-M   'P 1'
#
loop_
_entity.id
_entity.type
_entity.pdbx_description
1 polymer ?
#
loop_
_entity_poly.entity_id
_entity_poly.type
_entity_poly.pdbx_seq_one_letter_code
_entity_poly.pdbx_strand_id
1 'polypeptide(L)'
;MSGRVAYDPAISAQVQSTLAEVTRDVEGLIEQRGVDVAKAMTSISAGDATALYSEKEQKWATAATEVQGIIKSVEKTLAKYDEIAQETMSNAKNVVEGI
;
A
#
# COMPACT_ATOMS: atom_id res chain seq x y z
N MET A 1 8.50 13.64 33.28
CA MET A 1 8.29 14.26 31.96
C MET A 1 7.56 13.24 31.09
N SER A 2 6.24 13.37 31.03
CA SER A 2 5.34 12.43 30.35
C SER A 2 5.17 12.86 28.89
N GLY A 3 5.22 11.91 27.95
CA GLY A 3 4.63 12.06 26.63
C GLY A 3 5.41 12.89 25.60
N ARG A 4 6.64 12.52 25.29
CA ARG A 4 7.22 12.82 23.97
C ARG A 4 7.23 11.49 23.23
N VAL A 5 6.28 11.32 22.30
CA VAL A 5 6.02 10.12 21.48
C VAL A 5 7.32 9.34 21.25
N ALA A 6 7.56 8.30 22.05
CA ALA A 6 8.73 7.46 21.88
C ALA A 6 8.46 6.66 20.60
N TYR A 7 9.23 6.94 19.55
CA TYR A 7 9.26 6.08 18.38
C TYR A 7 9.54 4.65 18.85
N ASP A 8 8.60 3.75 18.55
CA ASP A 8 8.72 2.32 18.86
C ASP A 8 8.97 1.56 17.56
N PRO A 9 10.21 1.09 17.33
CA PRO A 9 10.56 0.32 16.14
C PRO A 9 9.72 -0.96 15.98
N ALA A 10 9.25 -1.56 17.09
CA ALA A 10 8.45 -2.78 17.03
C ALA A 10 7.05 -2.50 16.46
N ILE A 11 6.45 -1.36 16.82
CA ILE A 11 5.17 -0.92 16.26
C ILE A 11 5.32 -0.60 14.77
N SER A 12 6.40 0.09 14.38
CA SER A 12 6.64 0.39 12.96
C SER A 12 6.82 -0.88 12.11
N ALA A 13 7.62 -1.84 12.59
CA ALA A 13 7.79 -3.14 11.94
C ALA A 13 6.47 -3.91 11.81
N GLN A 14 5.61 -3.85 12.84
CA GLN A 14 4.29 -4.47 12.79
C GLN A 14 3.38 -3.81 11.75
N VAL A 15 3.37 -2.48 11.67
CA VAL A 15 2.59 -1.74 10.65
C VAL A 15 3.09 -2.06 9.23
N GLN A 16 4.40 -2.14 9.02
CA GLN A 16 4.98 -2.54 7.74
C GLN A 16 4.58 -3.97 7.35
N SER A 17 4.58 -4.90 8.29
CA SER A 17 4.11 -6.28 8.04
C SER A 17 2.64 -6.32 7.66
N THR A 18 1.78 -5.63 8.41
CA THR A 18 0.34 -5.55 8.11
C THR A 18 0.08 -4.91 6.75
N LEU A 19 0.84 -3.87 6.39
CA LEU A 19 0.73 -3.25 5.07
C LEU A 19 1.13 -4.23 3.97
N ALA A 20 2.24 -4.95 4.12
CA ALA A 20 2.67 -5.95 3.14
C ALA A 20 1.64 -7.08 2.94
N GLU A 21 0.91 -7.46 4.00
CA GLU A 21 -0.22 -8.40 3.90
C GLU A 21 -1.39 -7.80 3.13
N VAL A 22 -1.84 -6.59 3.51
CA VAL A 22 -2.94 -5.89 2.82
C VAL A 22 -2.61 -5.65 1.34
N THR A 23 -1.37 -5.29 1.02
CA THR A 23 -0.89 -5.15 -0.37
C THR A 23 -1.09 -6.45 -1.14
N ARG A 24 -0.64 -7.57 -0.58
CA ARG A 24 -0.78 -8.90 -1.19
C ARG A 24 -2.24 -9.28 -1.41
N ASP A 25 -3.09 -9.02 -0.41
CA ASP A 25 -4.52 -9.31 -0.51
C ASP A 25 -5.20 -8.47 -1.60
N VAL A 26 -4.87 -7.17 -1.67
CA VAL A 26 -5.40 -6.27 -2.69
C VAL A 26 -4.94 -6.70 -4.09
N GLU A 27 -3.66 -7.01 -4.27
CA GLU A 27 -3.11 -7.51 -5.53
C GLU A 27 -3.78 -8.81 -5.96
N GLY A 28 -3.93 -9.77 -5.04
CA GLY A 28 -4.61 -11.04 -5.32
C GLY A 28 -6.08 -10.86 -5.70
N LEU A 29 -6.80 -9.97 -5.02
CA LEU A 29 -8.21 -9.67 -5.34
C LEU A 29 -8.35 -8.99 -6.71
N ILE A 30 -7.42 -8.10 -7.07
CA ILE A 30 -7.37 -7.44 -8.38
C ILE A 30 -7.17 -8.50 -9.48
N GLU A 31 -6.17 -9.37 -9.33
CA GLU A 31 -5.88 -10.42 -10.31
C GLU A 31 -7.05 -11.41 -10.45
N GLN A 32 -7.59 -11.88 -9.32
CA GLN A 32 -8.72 -12.80 -9.29
C GLN A 32 -9.93 -12.22 -10.03
N ARG A 33 -10.28 -10.95 -9.76
CA ARG A 33 -11.37 -10.28 -10.47
C ARG A 33 -11.08 -10.21 -11.97
N GLY A 34 -9.85 -9.90 -12.39
CA GLY A 34 -9.49 -9.86 -13.80
C GLY A 34 -9.74 -11.20 -14.52
N VAL A 35 -9.41 -12.32 -13.87
CA VAL A 35 -9.68 -13.67 -14.41
C VAL A 35 -11.17 -13.94 -14.50
N ASP A 36 -11.94 -13.59 -13.47
CA ASP A 36 -13.39 -13.83 -13.43
C ASP A 36 -14.13 -12.98 -14.47
N VAL A 37 -13.70 -11.73 -14.66
CA VAL A 37 -14.17 -10.83 -15.71
C VAL A 37 -13.88 -11.40 -17.09
N ALA A 38 -12.65 -11.84 -17.35
CA ALA A 38 -12.30 -12.44 -18.64
C ALA A 38 -13.18 -13.65 -18.97
N LYS A 39 -13.40 -14.54 -18.00
CA LYS A 39 -14.32 -15.69 -18.15
C LYS A 39 -15.75 -15.25 -18.43
N ALA A 40 -16.28 -14.28 -17.68
CA ALA A 40 -17.62 -13.76 -17.90
C ALA A 40 -17.77 -13.14 -19.30
N MET A 41 -16.77 -12.41 -19.77
CA MET A 41 -16.76 -11.79 -21.10
C MET A 41 -16.75 -12.80 -22.24
N THR A 42 -16.10 -13.96 -22.08
CA THR A 42 -16.19 -15.03 -23.09
C THR A 42 -17.60 -15.62 -23.21
N SER A 43 -18.43 -15.48 -22.18
CA SER A 43 -19.81 -16.01 -22.15
C SER A 43 -20.83 -15.02 -22.72
N ILE A 44 -20.46 -13.75 -22.91
CA ILE A 44 -21.34 -12.70 -23.42
C ILE A 44 -21.13 -12.57 -24.94
N SER A 45 -22.13 -12.97 -25.72
CA SER A 45 -22.14 -12.78 -27.18
C SER A 45 -22.12 -11.28 -27.53
N ALA A 46 -21.14 -10.87 -28.34
CA ALA A 46 -20.79 -9.50 -28.67
C ALA A 46 -21.98 -8.64 -29.18
N GLY A 47 -22.40 -7.70 -28.34
CA GLY A 47 -23.30 -6.57 -28.68
C GLY A 47 -22.89 -5.30 -27.93
N ASP A 48 -23.78 -4.30 -27.85
CA ASP A 48 -23.51 -2.99 -27.20
C ASP A 48 -23.13 -3.07 -25.71
N ALA A 49 -23.54 -4.14 -25.02
CA ALA A 49 -23.14 -4.41 -23.64
C ALA A 49 -21.60 -4.54 -23.47
N THR A 50 -20.89 -4.98 -24.52
CA THR A 50 -19.44 -5.20 -24.53
C THR A 50 -18.66 -3.88 -24.46
N ALA A 51 -19.13 -2.83 -25.16
CA ALA A 51 -18.47 -1.53 -25.20
C ALA A 51 -18.62 -0.79 -23.87
N LEU A 52 -19.84 -0.78 -23.31
CA LEU A 52 -20.14 -0.19 -22.01
C LEU A 52 -19.39 -0.92 -20.88
N TYR A 53 -19.20 -2.22 -21.00
CA TYR A 53 -18.41 -3.01 -20.06
C TYR A 53 -16.91 -2.70 -20.15
N SER A 54 -16.35 -2.57 -21.36
CA SER A 54 -14.95 -2.23 -21.57
C SER A 54 -14.56 -0.90 -20.90
N GLU A 55 -15.41 0.12 -21.00
CA GLU A 55 -15.18 1.41 -20.33
C GLU A 55 -15.17 1.26 -18.79
N LYS A 56 -16.06 0.44 -18.24
CA LYS A 56 -16.11 0.16 -16.79
C LYS A 56 -14.87 -0.59 -16.33
N GLU A 57 -14.40 -1.54 -17.14
CA GLU A 57 -13.19 -2.30 -16.84
C GLU A 57 -11.95 -1.42 -16.86
N GLN A 58 -11.86 -0.49 -17.83
CA GLN A 58 -10.78 0.49 -17.87
C GLN A 58 -10.77 1.38 -16.63
N LYS A 59 -11.94 1.90 -16.22
CA LYS A 59 -12.07 2.69 -14.98
C LYS A 59 -11.65 1.90 -13.74
N TRP A 60 -12.03 0.63 -13.68
CA TRP A 60 -11.64 -0.24 -12.58
C TRP A 60 -10.13 -0.47 -12.55
N ALA A 61 -9.50 -0.74 -13.69
CA ALA A 61 -8.05 -0.93 -13.78
C ALA A 61 -7.28 0.33 -13.36
N THR A 62 -7.76 1.51 -13.73
CA THR A 62 -7.21 2.79 -13.26
C THR A 62 -7.31 2.91 -11.74
N ALA A 63 -8.49 2.68 -11.16
CA ALA A 63 -8.69 2.75 -9.71
C ALA A 63 -7.82 1.74 -8.95
N ALA A 64 -7.69 0.52 -9.46
CA ALA A 64 -6.82 -0.51 -8.91
C ALA A 64 -5.35 -0.05 -8.87
N THR A 65 -4.87 0.54 -9.97
CA THR A 65 -3.51 1.10 -10.06
C THR A 65 -3.30 2.26 -9.07
N GLU A 66 -4.29 3.13 -8.90
CA GLU A 66 -4.24 4.23 -7.94
C GLU A 66 -4.15 3.72 -6.50
N VAL A 67 -4.94 2.72 -6.13
CA VAL A 67 -4.89 2.10 -4.79
C VAL A 67 -3.51 1.51 -4.52
N GLN A 68 -2.94 0.76 -5.47
CA GLN A 68 -1.58 0.25 -5.37
C GLN A 68 -0.55 1.39 -5.21
N GLY A 69 -0.74 2.51 -5.90
CA GLY A 69 0.09 3.70 -5.75
C GLY A 69 0.02 4.33 -4.37
N ILE A 70 -1.19 4.44 -3.79
CA ILE A 70 -1.41 4.96 -2.44
C ILE A 70 -0.69 4.06 -1.42
N ILE A 71 -0.87 2.75 -1.52
CA ILE A 71 -0.22 1.77 -0.65
C ILE A 71 1.31 1.94 -0.68
N LYS A 72 1.92 1.98 -1.88
CA LYS A 72 3.36 2.23 -2.03
C LYS A 72 3.81 3.57 -1.45
N SER A 73 2.97 4.60 -1.57
CA SER A 73 3.27 5.91 -0.97
C SER A 73 3.24 5.86 0.55
N VAL A 74 2.34 5.07 1.15
CA VAL A 74 2.28 4.87 2.60
C VAL A 74 3.51 4.09 3.07
N GLU A 75 3.88 3.01 2.40
CA GLU A 75 5.10 2.23 2.69
C GLU A 75 6.35 3.11 2.67
N LYS A 76 6.52 3.91 1.60
CA LYS A 76 7.66 4.83 1.47
C LYS A 76 7.67 5.89 2.58
N THR A 77 6.50 6.41 2.95
CA THR A 77 6.37 7.40 4.02
C THR A 77 6.78 6.80 5.36
N LEU A 78 6.35 5.58 5.66
CA LEU A 78 6.72 4.88 6.89
C LEU A 78 8.23 4.59 6.96
N ALA A 79 8.82 4.07 5.87
CA ALA A 79 10.26 3.85 5.79
C ALA A 79 11.06 5.15 6.05
N LYS A 80 10.60 6.28 5.50
CA LYS A 80 11.22 7.58 5.73
C LYS A 80 11.09 8.04 7.19
N TYR A 81 9.95 7.81 7.84
CA TYR A 81 9.79 8.12 9.26
C TYR A 81 10.72 7.29 10.13
N ASP A 82 10.94 6.01 9.80
CA ASP A 82 11.87 5.13 10.51
C ASP A 82 13.32 5.61 10.40
N GLU A 83 13.77 5.99 9.20
CA GLU A 83 15.10 6.57 8.98
C GLU A 83 15.31 7.84 9.83
N ILE A 84 14.36 8.78 9.77
CA ILE A 84 14.44 10.04 10.53
C ILE A 84 14.49 9.77 12.03
N ALA A 85 13.70 8.81 12.53
CA ALA A 85 13.70 8.46 13.94
C ALA A 85 15.03 7.84 14.38
N GLN A 86 15.61 6.94 13.58
CA GLN A 86 16.92 6.35 13.85
C GLN A 86 18.03 7.40 13.85
N GLU A 87 18.07 8.28 12.85
CA GLU A 87 19.04 9.39 12.78
C GLU A 87 18.91 10.32 13.99
N THR A 88 17.67 10.68 14.36
CA THR A 88 17.40 11.55 15.51
C THR A 88 17.87 10.90 16.81
N MET A 89 17.62 9.59 17.00
CA MET A 89 18.08 8.85 18.18
C MET A 89 19.61 8.74 18.23
N SER A 90 20.27 8.49 17.10
CA SER A 90 21.73 8.43 17.00
C SER A 90 22.37 9.76 17.37
N ASN A 91 21.87 10.86 16.80
CA ASN A 91 22.33 12.21 17.11
C ASN A 91 22.09 12.57 18.59
N ALA A 92 20.94 12.22 19.14
CA ALA A 92 20.64 12.46 20.55
C ALA A 92 21.60 11.69 21.48
N LYS A 93 21.95 10.43 21.17
CA LYS A 93 22.96 9.67 21.92
C LYS A 93 24.34 10.32 21.87
N ASN A 94 24.79 10.70 20.68
CA ASN A 94 26.09 11.35 20.49
C ASN A 94 26.21 12.67 21.26
N VAL A 95 25.14 13.45 21.33
CA VAL A 95 25.11 14.70 22.12
C VAL A 95 25.15 14.41 23.63
N VAL A 96 24.49 13.35 24.09
CA VAL A 96 24.51 12.96 25.51
C VAL A 96 25.86 12.36 25.92
N GLU A 97 26.51 11.56 25.06
CA GLU A 97 27.82 10.96 25.32
C GLU A 97 28.99 11.97 25.22
N GLY A 98 28.78 13.08 24.51
CA GLY A 98 29.76 14.17 24.38
C GLY A 98 29.75 15.20 25.52
N ILE A 99 28.86 15.06 26.52
CA ILE A 99 28.78 15.89 27.74
C ILE A 99 29.36 15.12 28.91
#